data_AF-A0A2E6CBG8-F1
#
_entry.id   AF-A0A2E6CBG8-F1
#
_cell.length_a   1.000
_cell.length_b   1.000
_cell.length_c   1.000
_cell.angle_alpha   90.00
_cell.angle_beta   90.00
_cell.angle_gamma   90.00
#
_symmetry.space_group_name_H-M   'P 1'
#
loop_
_entity.id
_entity.type
_entity.pdbx_description
1 polymer ?
#
loop_
_entity_poly.entity_id
_entity_poly.type
_entity_poly.pdbx_seq_one_letter_code
_entity_poly.pdbx_strand_id
1 'polypeptide(L)'
;MRRLKYQEQDCELTLKEGLEEYLDHIGPDAKLTGDESNGLDEGYRQFLLGHDCQHVIFGLALSLEEESVLDTYAVKGTTGIPWKKFFKYTFSGGELTKLYKKIFKDYGATRLFSLPFRARKKKVMAWKRVKLMTKKWPWYIPEDYFSRTIKDLRDEYNIKILSEEELHFEDPTYM
;
A
#
# COMPACT_ATOMS: atom_id res chain seq x y z
N MET A 1 17.32 -1.02 2.28
CA MET A 1 16.67 -0.03 1.39
C MET A 1 16.74 1.35 2.04
N ARG A 2 16.64 2.42 1.23
CA ARG A 2 16.60 3.80 1.72
C ARG A 2 15.21 4.12 2.30
N ARG A 3 15.17 4.72 3.48
CA ARG A 3 13.93 5.25 4.07
C ARG A 3 13.39 6.40 3.23
N LEU A 4 12.09 6.37 2.95
CA LEU A 4 11.38 7.38 2.17
C LEU A 4 10.81 8.46 3.09
N LYS A 5 10.74 9.70 2.62
CA LYS A 5 10.32 10.84 3.45
C LYS A 5 8.88 10.68 3.94
N TYR A 6 7.99 10.12 3.12
CA TYR A 6 6.61 9.88 3.55
C TYR A 6 6.50 8.89 4.75
N GLN A 7 7.54 8.12 5.06
CA GLN A 7 7.59 7.22 6.23
C GLN A 7 7.90 7.96 7.55
N GLU A 8 8.01 9.28 7.54
CA GLU A 8 8.04 10.12 8.74
C GLU A 8 6.62 10.54 9.11
N GLN A 9 6.24 10.46 10.39
CA GLN A 9 4.87 10.77 10.85
C GLN A 9 4.42 12.17 10.40
N ASP A 10 5.27 13.17 10.66
CA ASP A 10 5.01 14.58 10.39
C ASP A 10 5.58 15.02 9.03
N CYS A 11 5.38 14.19 7.99
CA CYS A 11 5.90 14.47 6.65
C CYS A 11 5.17 15.66 6.01
N GLU A 12 5.94 16.69 5.65
CA GLU A 12 5.46 17.94 5.03
C GLU A 12 5.29 17.83 3.50
N LEU A 13 5.65 16.70 2.88
CA LEU A 13 5.35 16.46 1.47
C LEU A 13 3.85 16.44 1.24
N THR A 14 3.42 16.90 0.07
CA THR A 14 2.05 16.66 -0.40
C THR A 14 1.82 15.17 -0.67
N LEU A 15 0.55 14.73 -0.65
CA LEU A 15 0.22 13.35 -1.02
C LEU A 15 0.72 13.00 -2.43
N LYS A 16 0.69 13.96 -3.36
CA LYS A 16 1.22 13.79 -4.70
C LYS A 16 2.73 13.56 -4.69
N GLU A 17 3.50 14.39 -4.00
CA GLU A 17 4.95 14.25 -3.92
C GLU A 17 5.36 12.95 -3.21
N GLY A 18 4.64 12.55 -2.17
CA GLY A 18 4.88 11.26 -1.50
C GLY A 18 4.57 10.07 -2.40
N LEU A 19 3.54 10.16 -3.24
CA LEU A 19 3.22 9.14 -4.23
C LEU A 19 4.30 9.08 -5.34
N GLU A 20 4.78 10.23 -5.81
CA GLU A 20 5.89 10.29 -6.76
C GLU A 20 7.16 9.65 -6.17
N GLU A 21 7.50 9.96 -4.92
CA GLU A 21 8.61 9.34 -4.19
C GLU A 21 8.46 7.81 -4.08
N TYR A 22 7.25 7.33 -3.78
CA TYR A 22 6.94 5.89 -3.75
C TYR A 22 7.13 5.24 -5.13
N LEU A 23 6.54 5.82 -6.17
CA LEU A 23 6.57 5.29 -7.53
C LEU A 23 7.99 5.27 -8.12
N ASP A 24 8.81 6.28 -7.81
CA ASP A 24 10.21 6.34 -8.22
C ASP A 24 11.05 5.27 -7.50
N HIS A 25 10.69 4.91 -6.27
CA HIS A 25 11.41 3.91 -5.50
C HIS A 25 11.10 2.47 -5.91
N ILE A 26 9.83 2.14 -6.20
CA ILE A 26 9.43 0.78 -6.62
C ILE A 26 10.02 0.41 -8.00
N GLY A 27 10.42 1.43 -8.78
CA GLY A 27 10.99 1.26 -10.10
C GLY A 27 10.00 0.76 -11.15
N PRO A 28 10.38 0.77 -12.43
CA PRO A 28 9.48 0.45 -13.54
C PRO A 28 8.99 -1.01 -13.53
N ASP A 29 9.74 -1.93 -12.92
CA ASP A 29 9.42 -3.37 -12.94
C ASP A 29 8.31 -3.77 -11.95
N ALA A 30 8.18 -3.04 -10.84
CA ALA A 30 7.11 -3.24 -9.84
C ALA A 30 5.98 -2.23 -10.00
N LYS A 31 6.21 -1.13 -10.74
CA LYS A 31 5.18 -0.15 -11.08
C LYS A 31 4.15 -0.76 -12.02
N LEU A 32 2.93 -0.92 -11.50
CA LEU A 32 1.78 -1.30 -12.31
C LEU A 32 1.36 -0.08 -13.15
N THR A 33 1.69 -0.10 -14.44
CA THR A 33 1.41 1.02 -15.35
C THR A 33 -0.03 1.08 -15.83
N GLY A 34 -0.79 0.01 -15.62
CA GLY A 34 -2.09 -0.15 -16.25
C GLY A 34 -1.92 -0.87 -17.57
N ASP A 35 -2.12 -2.19 -17.54
CA ASP A 35 -1.96 -3.08 -18.68
C ASP A 35 -2.64 -2.58 -19.97
N GLU A 36 -1.85 -1.99 -20.88
CA GLU A 36 -2.32 -1.52 -22.18
C GLU A 36 -2.79 -2.68 -23.08
N SER A 37 -2.28 -3.90 -22.84
CA SER A 37 -2.57 -5.07 -23.69
C SER A 37 -3.98 -5.64 -23.51
N ASN A 38 -4.69 -5.24 -22.46
CA ASN A 38 -6.02 -5.75 -22.11
C ASN A 38 -7.14 -4.68 -22.17
N GLY A 39 -6.87 -3.49 -22.71
CA GLY A 39 -7.89 -2.44 -22.90
C GLY A 39 -8.56 -2.00 -21.60
N LEU A 40 -7.84 -2.05 -20.46
CA LEU A 40 -8.44 -1.79 -19.16
C LEU A 40 -8.58 -0.29 -18.87
N ASP A 41 -9.85 0.06 -18.73
CA ASP A 41 -10.52 1.31 -18.37
C ASP A 41 -9.90 2.09 -17.18
N GLU A 42 -10.12 3.40 -17.18
CA GLU A 42 -9.77 4.40 -16.16
C GLU A 42 -9.97 3.89 -14.71
N GLY A 43 -10.98 3.06 -14.50
CA GLY A 43 -11.26 2.41 -13.23
C GLY A 43 -10.15 1.51 -12.67
N TYR A 44 -9.21 1.00 -13.49
CA TYR A 44 -8.04 0.23 -13.02
C TYR A 44 -6.94 1.16 -12.51
N ARG A 45 -6.65 2.24 -13.24
CA ARG A 45 -5.68 3.26 -12.79
C ARG A 45 -6.11 3.88 -11.47
N GLN A 46 -7.41 4.18 -11.35
CA GLN A 46 -7.97 4.69 -10.10
C GLN A 46 -7.92 3.66 -8.97
N PHE A 47 -8.04 2.37 -9.28
CA PHE A 47 -7.90 1.30 -8.30
C PHE A 47 -6.48 1.22 -7.75
N LEU A 48 -5.47 1.24 -8.64
CA LEU A 48 -4.05 1.23 -8.30
C LEU A 48 -3.65 2.50 -7.55
N LEU A 49 -4.07 3.67 -8.03
CA LEU A 49 -3.83 4.95 -7.36
C LEU A 49 -4.35 4.94 -5.92
N GLY A 50 -5.56 4.42 -5.71
CA GLY A 50 -6.15 4.26 -4.38
C GLY A 50 -5.38 3.30 -3.47
N HIS A 51 -4.75 2.28 -4.04
CA HIS A 51 -3.86 1.35 -3.33
C HIS A 51 -2.53 2.02 -3.00
N ASP A 52 -1.86 2.62 -3.98
CA ASP A 52 -0.53 3.21 -3.83
C ASP A 52 -0.53 4.38 -2.85
N CYS A 53 -1.59 5.19 -2.85
CA CYS A 53 -1.77 6.24 -1.83
C CYS A 53 -1.87 5.68 -0.39
N GLN A 54 -2.22 4.41 -0.20
CA GLN A 54 -2.25 3.80 1.14
C GLN A 54 -0.84 3.57 1.70
N HIS A 55 0.12 3.20 0.85
CA HIS A 55 1.54 3.12 1.26
C HIS A 55 2.01 4.46 1.82
N VAL A 56 1.69 5.54 1.09
CA VAL A 56 2.07 6.91 1.45
C VAL A 56 1.41 7.33 2.77
N ILE A 57 0.07 7.24 2.86
CA ILE A 57 -0.63 7.76 4.05
C ILE A 57 -0.36 6.92 5.31
N PHE A 58 -0.18 5.61 5.20
CA PHE A 58 0.09 4.74 6.35
C PHE A 58 1.59 4.53 6.63
N GLY A 59 2.47 5.11 5.80
CA GLY A 59 3.92 5.06 6.01
C GLY A 59 4.54 3.68 5.79
N LEU A 60 3.94 2.87 4.91
CA LEU A 60 4.38 1.50 4.62
C LEU A 60 5.15 1.45 3.29
N ALA A 61 6.13 0.56 3.22
CA ALA A 61 6.99 0.33 2.07
C ALA A 61 7.22 -1.17 1.82
N LEU A 62 8.28 -1.51 1.08
CA LEU A 62 8.20 -2.34 -0.13
C LEU A 62 8.37 -3.85 0.07
N SER A 63 8.38 -4.30 1.33
CA SER A 63 8.50 -5.71 1.63
C SER A 63 7.15 -6.41 1.55
N LEU A 64 7.15 -7.68 1.16
CA LEU A 64 5.94 -8.52 1.18
C LEU A 64 5.34 -8.63 2.60
N GLU A 65 6.17 -8.52 3.64
CA GLU A 65 5.69 -8.44 5.02
C GLU A 65 4.92 -7.14 5.28
N GLU A 66 5.40 -6.00 4.80
CA GLU A 66 4.73 -4.71 4.91
C GLU A 66 3.47 -4.65 4.04
N GLU A 67 3.44 -5.25 2.85
CA GLU A 67 2.21 -5.48 2.06
C GLU A 67 1.17 -6.23 2.90
N SER A 68 1.60 -7.27 3.63
CA SER A 68 0.70 -7.99 4.55
C SER A 68 0.22 -7.13 5.72
N VAL A 69 0.97 -6.10 6.13
CA VAL A 69 0.51 -5.09 7.09
C VAL A 69 -0.48 -4.14 6.42
N LEU A 70 -0.20 -3.68 5.20
CA LEU A 70 -1.05 -2.81 4.40
C LEU A 70 -2.43 -3.42 4.18
N ASP A 71 -2.51 -4.73 3.91
CA ASP A 71 -3.78 -5.48 3.83
C ASP A 71 -4.69 -5.22 5.04
N THR A 72 -4.10 -5.03 6.23
CA THR A 72 -4.87 -4.74 7.45
C THR A 72 -5.50 -3.35 7.38
N TYR A 73 -4.75 -2.35 6.91
CA TYR A 73 -5.25 -1.01 6.67
C TYR A 73 -6.28 -1.00 5.53
N ALA A 74 -6.00 -1.66 4.41
CA ALA A 74 -6.91 -1.80 3.28
C ALA A 74 -8.28 -2.36 3.72
N VAL A 75 -8.30 -3.40 4.55
CA VAL A 75 -9.55 -4.04 5.01
C VAL A 75 -10.26 -3.24 6.12
N LYS A 76 -9.52 -2.62 7.05
CA LYS A 76 -10.09 -2.03 8.28
C LYS A 76 -10.05 -0.51 8.33
N GLY A 77 -8.98 0.09 7.83
CA GLY A 77 -8.72 1.53 7.84
C GLY A 77 -9.29 2.29 6.65
N THR A 78 -9.68 1.61 5.58
CA THR A 78 -10.28 2.26 4.40
C THR A 78 -11.81 2.11 4.33
N THR A 79 -12.45 2.93 3.49
CA THR A 79 -13.89 2.85 3.19
C THR A 79 -14.30 1.51 2.57
N GLY A 80 -13.33 0.72 2.09
CA GLY A 80 -13.52 -0.67 1.70
C GLY A 80 -12.82 -0.96 0.38
N ILE A 81 -12.20 -2.14 0.32
CA ILE A 81 -11.60 -2.66 -0.92
C ILE A 81 -12.70 -2.84 -1.96
N PRO A 82 -12.55 -2.32 -3.20
CA PRO A 82 -13.49 -2.58 -4.28
C PRO A 82 -13.29 -4.01 -4.81
N TRP A 83 -13.75 -5.01 -4.04
CA TRP A 83 -13.52 -6.44 -4.26
C TRP A 83 -13.87 -6.92 -5.66
N LYS A 84 -14.96 -6.42 -6.25
CA LYS A 84 -15.34 -6.75 -7.64
C LYS A 84 -14.25 -6.39 -8.64
N LYS A 85 -13.61 -5.21 -8.47
CA LYS A 85 -12.49 -4.75 -9.29
C LYS A 85 -11.25 -5.58 -9.01
N PHE A 86 -10.91 -5.79 -7.74
CA PHE A 86 -9.76 -6.62 -7.34
C PHE A 86 -9.80 -8.02 -7.99
N PHE A 87 -10.92 -8.74 -7.88
CA PHE A 87 -11.05 -10.06 -8.50
C PHE A 87 -11.03 -9.99 -10.03
N LYS A 88 -11.72 -9.01 -10.64
CA LYS A 88 -11.68 -8.80 -12.09
C LYS A 88 -10.25 -8.67 -12.61
N TYR A 89 -9.43 -7.86 -11.96
CA TYR A 89 -8.05 -7.59 -12.40
C TYR A 89 -7.07 -8.70 -12.02
N THR A 90 -7.29 -9.39 -10.90
CA THR A 90 -6.45 -10.53 -10.50
C THR A 90 -6.63 -11.72 -11.43
N PHE A 91 -7.83 -11.93 -11.98
CA PHE A 91 -8.16 -13.03 -12.87
C PHE A 91 -8.21 -12.65 -14.36
N SER A 92 -7.92 -11.41 -14.73
CA SER A 92 -7.92 -10.98 -16.14
C SER A 92 -6.73 -11.52 -16.94
N GLY A 93 -5.71 -12.05 -16.29
CA GLY A 93 -4.46 -12.45 -16.95
C GLY A 93 -3.52 -11.28 -17.25
N GLY A 94 -3.82 -10.09 -16.73
CA GLY A 94 -3.03 -8.88 -16.96
C GLY A 94 -1.80 -8.72 -16.06
N GLU A 95 -1.27 -7.50 -15.99
CA GLU A 95 -0.11 -7.13 -15.15
C GLU A 95 -0.20 -7.65 -13.72
N LEU A 96 -1.33 -7.46 -13.04
CA LEU A 96 -1.52 -7.91 -11.66
C LEU A 96 -1.40 -9.44 -11.54
N THR A 97 -2.02 -10.19 -12.46
CA THR A 97 -1.89 -11.66 -12.51
C THR A 97 -0.45 -12.09 -12.76
N LYS A 98 0.27 -11.39 -13.66
CA LYS A 98 1.68 -11.68 -13.97
C LYS A 98 2.59 -11.40 -12.78
N LEU A 99 2.36 -10.30 -12.06
CA LEU A 99 3.09 -9.94 -10.85
C LEU A 99 2.92 -11.03 -9.77
N TYR A 100 1.69 -11.46 -9.47
CA TYR A 100 1.46 -12.55 -8.51
C TYR A 100 2.14 -13.86 -8.93
N LYS A 101 2.09 -14.22 -10.21
CA LYS A 101 2.80 -15.41 -10.73
C LYS A 101 4.32 -15.28 -10.57
N LYS A 102 4.88 -14.10 -10.83
CA LYS A 102 6.31 -13.81 -10.65
C LYS A 102 6.71 -13.94 -9.18
N ILE A 103 6.00 -13.28 -8.27
CA ILE A 103 6.23 -13.36 -6.82
C ILE A 103 6.18 -14.82 -6.33
N PHE A 104 5.20 -15.60 -6.80
CA PHE A 104 5.08 -17.02 -6.45
C PHE A 104 6.24 -17.86 -6.97
N LYS A 105 6.72 -17.56 -8.18
CA LYS A 105 7.88 -18.22 -8.79
C LYS A 105 9.18 -17.88 -8.06
N ASP A 106 9.38 -16.62 -7.70
CA ASP A 106 10.64 -16.10 -7.17
C ASP A 106 10.83 -16.49 -5.70
N TYR A 107 9.76 -16.46 -4.90
CA TYR A 107 9.83 -16.71 -3.45
C TYR A 107 9.27 -18.06 -3.00
N GLY A 108 8.50 -18.73 -3.86
CA GLY A 108 7.89 -20.01 -3.56
C GLY A 108 6.72 -19.92 -2.57
N ALA A 109 5.85 -20.93 -2.62
CA ALA A 109 4.63 -20.99 -1.84
C ALA A 109 4.87 -20.89 -0.32
N THR A 110 5.89 -21.59 0.18
CA THR A 110 6.21 -21.68 1.61
C THR A 110 6.53 -20.32 2.22
N ARG A 111 7.34 -19.51 1.54
CA ARG A 111 7.68 -18.16 1.98
C ARG A 111 6.44 -17.29 2.03
N LEU A 112 5.64 -17.29 0.95
CA LEU A 112 4.43 -16.47 0.86
C LEU A 112 3.38 -16.82 1.92
N PHE A 113 3.14 -18.11 2.17
CA PHE A 113 2.21 -18.54 3.23
C PHE A 113 2.69 -18.18 4.63
N SER A 114 4.00 -18.00 4.83
CA SER A 114 4.56 -17.58 6.12
C SER A 114 4.43 -16.07 6.40
N LEU A 115 4.22 -15.23 5.37
CA LEU A 115 4.19 -13.77 5.50
C LEU A 115 3.17 -13.27 6.54
N PRO A 116 1.90 -13.74 6.56
CA PRO A 116 0.94 -13.27 7.55
C PRO A 116 1.35 -13.62 8.99
N PHE A 117 2.08 -14.72 9.18
CA PHE A 117 2.60 -15.13 10.48
C PHE A 117 3.79 -14.26 10.91
N ARG A 118 4.73 -13.99 9.98
CA ARG A 118 5.87 -13.08 10.18
C ARG A 118 5.41 -11.65 10.50
N ALA A 119 4.38 -11.18 9.81
CA ALA A 119 3.79 -9.86 10.00
C ALA A 119 2.78 -9.77 11.16
N ARG A 120 2.43 -10.87 11.83
CA ARG A 120 1.31 -10.93 12.80
C ARG A 120 1.36 -9.83 13.86
N LYS A 121 2.51 -9.61 14.50
CA LYS A 121 2.67 -8.59 15.54
C LYS A 121 2.40 -7.18 14.98
N LYS A 122 2.96 -6.88 13.80
CA LYS A 122 2.78 -5.60 13.09
C LYS A 122 1.33 -5.39 12.65
N LYS A 123 0.67 -6.43 12.14
CA LYS A 123 -0.76 -6.40 11.78
C LYS A 123 -1.64 -6.08 13.00
N VAL A 124 -1.33 -6.64 14.17
CA VAL A 124 -2.05 -6.30 15.41
C VAL A 124 -1.84 -4.84 15.80
N MET A 125 -0.62 -4.30 15.65
CA MET A 125 -0.34 -2.89 15.91
C MET A 125 -1.06 -1.98 14.92
N ALA A 126 -0.99 -2.28 13.62
CA ALA A 126 -1.72 -1.58 12.57
C ALA A 126 -3.23 -1.56 12.86
N TRP A 127 -3.82 -2.70 13.26
CA TRP A 127 -5.22 -2.76 13.66
C TRP A 127 -5.54 -1.86 14.87
N LYS A 128 -4.66 -1.79 15.86
CA LYS A 128 -4.81 -0.85 16.98
C LYS A 128 -4.74 0.60 16.50
N ARG A 129 -3.84 0.95 15.58
CA ARG A 129 -3.75 2.30 14.97
C ARG A 129 -5.02 2.65 14.20
N VAL A 130 -5.55 1.71 13.41
CA VAL A 130 -6.83 1.87 12.70
C VAL A 130 -7.98 2.19 13.65
N LYS A 131 -8.04 1.58 14.83
CA LYS A 131 -9.09 1.87 15.83
C LYS A 131 -9.03 3.28 16.40
N LEU A 132 -7.89 3.96 16.29
CA LEU A 132 -7.72 5.33 16.75
C LEU A 132 -8.14 6.35 15.68
N MET A 133 -8.26 5.93 14.41
CA MET A 133 -8.63 6.84 13.32
C MET A 133 -10.01 7.47 13.57
N THR A 134 -10.14 8.76 13.27
CA THR A 134 -11.40 9.51 13.40
C THR A 134 -12.43 9.10 12.34
N LYS A 135 -11.94 8.74 11.16
CA LYS A 135 -12.73 8.27 10.01
C LYS A 135 -11.88 7.37 9.11
N LYS A 136 -12.54 6.64 8.21
CA LYS A 136 -11.89 5.71 7.28
C LYS A 136 -11.30 6.45 6.08
N TRP A 137 -10.07 6.08 5.70
CA TRP A 137 -9.41 6.59 4.50
C TRP A 137 -10.17 6.18 3.22
N PRO A 138 -10.44 7.08 2.27
CA PRO A 138 -11.15 6.72 1.05
C PRO A 138 -10.26 5.88 0.13
N TRP A 139 -10.80 4.84 -0.51
CA TRP A 139 -10.09 4.16 -1.61
C TRP A 139 -9.98 5.07 -2.84
N TYR A 140 -11.06 5.78 -3.15
CA TYR A 140 -11.10 6.75 -4.23
C TYR A 140 -10.68 8.12 -3.69
N ILE A 141 -9.43 8.48 -3.94
CA ILE A 141 -8.81 9.68 -3.37
C ILE A 141 -9.44 10.93 -4.00
N PRO A 142 -9.99 11.86 -3.19
CA PRO A 142 -10.43 13.16 -3.66
C PRO A 142 -9.29 13.94 -4.33
N GLU A 143 -9.57 14.67 -5.40
CA GLU A 143 -8.54 15.38 -6.16
C GLU A 143 -7.80 16.43 -5.31
N ASP A 144 -8.52 17.09 -4.39
CA ASP A 144 -7.95 18.07 -3.47
C ASP A 144 -6.94 17.46 -2.49
N TYR A 145 -6.95 16.13 -2.26
CA TYR A 145 -6.01 15.51 -1.32
C TYR A 145 -4.59 15.53 -1.87
N PHE A 146 -4.42 15.53 -3.19
CA PHE A 146 -3.10 15.50 -3.83
C PHE A 146 -2.29 16.77 -3.60
N SER A 147 -2.92 17.91 -3.33
CA SER A 147 -2.24 19.18 -3.02
C SER A 147 -2.05 19.40 -1.51
N ARG A 148 -2.60 18.53 -0.66
CA ARG A 148 -2.51 18.64 0.80
C ARG A 148 -1.31 17.87 1.32
N THR A 149 -0.73 18.35 2.43
CA THR A 149 0.39 17.66 3.07
C THR A 149 -0.05 16.33 3.68
N ILE A 150 0.85 15.36 3.68
CA ILE A 150 0.62 14.04 4.29
C ILE A 150 0.36 14.21 5.79
N LYS A 151 1.09 15.10 6.46
CA LYS A 151 0.87 15.46 7.86
C LYS A 151 -0.55 15.96 8.11
N ASP A 152 -1.04 16.96 7.36
CA ASP A 152 -2.40 17.50 7.54
C ASP A 152 -3.47 16.42 7.33
N LEU A 153 -3.27 15.54 6.34
CA LEU A 153 -4.16 14.41 6.08
C LEU A 153 -4.12 13.39 7.22
N ARG A 154 -2.94 13.09 7.77
CA ARG A 154 -2.81 12.19 8.91
C ARG A 154 -3.45 12.77 10.16
N ASP A 155 -3.27 14.05 10.42
CA ASP A 155 -3.86 14.75 11.56
C ASP A 155 -5.39 14.75 11.48
N GLU A 156 -5.95 15.07 10.31
CA GLU A 156 -7.41 15.05 10.08
C GLU A 156 -8.02 13.67 10.34
N TYR A 157 -7.34 12.61 9.90
CA TYR A 157 -7.80 11.22 10.04
C TYR A 157 -7.37 10.57 11.36
N ASN A 158 -6.57 11.27 12.18
CA ASN A 158 -5.84 10.72 13.33
C ASN A 158 -5.08 9.43 12.99
N ILE A 159 -4.40 9.43 11.84
CA ILE A 159 -3.53 8.35 11.39
C ILE A 159 -2.19 8.50 12.09
N LYS A 160 -1.84 7.48 12.86
CA LYS A 160 -0.51 7.36 13.46
C LYS A 160 0.18 6.15 12.85
N ILE A 161 1.26 6.38 12.11
CA ILE A 161 2.04 5.33 11.46
C ILE A 161 2.75 4.47 12.51
N LEU A 162 3.20 3.29 12.09
CA LEU A 162 4.09 2.47 12.91
C LEU A 162 5.49 3.09 12.86
N SER A 163 6.15 3.17 14.02
CA SER A 163 7.55 3.63 14.07
C SER A 163 8.46 2.64 13.34
N GLU A 164 9.70 3.06 13.07
CA GLU A 164 10.70 2.21 12.44
C GLU A 164 10.96 0.93 13.26
N GLU A 165 11.00 1.05 14.59
CA GLU A 165 11.18 -0.08 15.50
C GLU A 165 9.95 -1.00 15.51
N GLU A 166 8.74 -0.43 15.45
CA GLU A 166 7.49 -1.20 15.37
C GLU A 166 7.41 -1.97 14.04
N LEU A 167 7.85 -1.36 12.94
CA LEU A 167 7.76 -1.90 11.58
C LEU A 167 8.98 -2.75 11.16
N HIS A 168 10.00 -2.88 12.02
CA HIS A 168 11.21 -3.65 11.71
C HIS A 168 10.96 -5.15 11.50
N PHE A 169 11.47 -5.69 10.38
CA PHE A 169 11.51 -7.11 10.08
C PHE A 169 12.98 -7.58 10.01
N GLU A 170 13.30 -8.70 10.65
CA GLU A 170 14.69 -9.22 10.71
C GLU A 170 15.19 -9.72 9.34
N ASP A 171 14.28 -10.19 8.49
CA ASP A 171 14.58 -10.77 7.19
C ASP A 171 13.45 -10.42 6.20
N PRO A 172 13.31 -9.16 5.78
CA PRO A 172 12.23 -8.72 4.90
C PRO A 172 12.41 -9.28 3.49
N THR A 173 11.30 -9.69 2.86
CA THR A 173 11.29 -10.09 1.46
C THR A 173 10.88 -8.92 0.59
N TYR A 174 11.82 -8.35 -0.16
CA TYR A 174 11.58 -7.22 -1.04
C TYR A 174 11.11 -7.64 -2.43
N MET A 175 10.25 -6.85 -3.07
CA MET A 175 9.81 -7.08 -4.45
C MET A 175 10.80 -6.52 -5.49
#